data_AF-A0A7Y3C3Q1-F1
#
_entry.id   AF-A0A7Y3C3Q1-F1
#
_cell.length_a   1.000
_cell.length_b   1.000
_cell.length_c   1.000
_cell.angle_alpha   90.00
_cell.angle_beta   90.00
_cell.angle_gamma   90.00
#
_symmetry.space_group_name_H-M   'P 1'
#
loop_
_entity.id
_entity.type
_entity.pdbx_description
1 polymer ?
#
loop_
_entity_poly.entity_id
_entity_poly.type
_entity_poly.pdbx_seq_one_letter_code
_entity_poly.pdbx_strand_id
1 'polypeptide(L)'
;MPVHDSRTNDVSSQGTSNLLYAAAYAGFVGSGVLAMFFLLRDSLLGSPLLTPSILGAALFGPGASNADAAIRIDWVALASLVHVTLFTGVGAPFAYLVHRVEPLRDSVVMMSLGLFAVLGIGIVSFDALVTPGLLASIGPLSILLGNALTASAMAVFYVRAFADEPVPAEVGR
;
A
#
# COMPACT_ATOMS: atom_id res chain seq x y z
N MET A 1 28.62 -3.85 -40.13
CA MET A 1 28.55 -4.55 -38.83
C MET A 1 27.73 -3.67 -37.91
N PRO A 2 26.49 -4.04 -37.53
CA PRO A 2 25.68 -3.20 -36.66
C PRO A 2 26.27 -3.24 -35.25
N VAL A 3 26.55 -2.07 -34.68
CA VAL A 3 26.94 -1.94 -33.27
C VAL A 3 25.71 -2.28 -32.44
N HIS A 4 25.67 -3.47 -31.86
CA HIS A 4 24.65 -3.83 -30.88
C HIS A 4 24.80 -2.90 -29.67
N ASP A 5 23.84 -2.00 -29.50
CA ASP A 5 23.80 -1.03 -28.41
C ASP A 5 23.42 -1.72 -27.10
N SER A 6 24.42 -2.27 -26.42
CA SER A 6 24.26 -2.88 -25.10
C SER A 6 24.00 -1.85 -23.99
N ARG A 7 24.32 -0.57 -24.22
CA ARG A 7 24.14 0.50 -23.22
C ARG A 7 22.67 0.90 -23.03
N THR A 8 21.87 0.94 -24.09
CA THR A 8 20.43 1.27 -23.96
C THR A 8 19.63 0.17 -23.26
N ASN A 9 20.04 -1.09 -23.39
CA ASN A 9 19.45 -2.21 -22.66
C ASN A 9 19.82 -2.22 -21.17
N ASP A 10 21.03 -1.80 -20.81
CA ASP A 10 21.45 -1.70 -19.40
C ASP A 10 20.73 -0.56 -18.65
N VAL A 11 20.53 0.61 -19.29
CA VAL A 11 19.86 1.75 -18.65
C VAL A 11 18.36 1.49 -18.44
N SER A 12 17.70 0.84 -19.41
CA SER A 12 16.26 0.52 -19.30
C SER A 12 15.98 -0.60 -18.29
N SER A 13 16.86 -1.60 -18.20
CA SER A 13 16.75 -2.66 -17.20
C SER A 13 17.00 -2.16 -15.78
N GLN A 14 17.99 -1.28 -15.57
CA GLN A 14 18.25 -0.63 -14.29
C GLN A 14 17.09 0.27 -13.83
N GLY A 15 16.50 1.07 -14.73
CA GLY A 15 15.33 1.89 -14.40
C GLY A 15 14.12 1.05 -14.00
N THR A 16 13.88 -0.06 -14.71
CA THR A 16 12.77 -0.98 -14.40
C THR A 16 13.00 -1.72 -13.08
N SER A 17 14.23 -2.17 -12.80
CA SER A 17 14.54 -2.82 -11.53
C SER A 17 14.35 -1.86 -10.36
N ASN A 18 14.78 -0.60 -10.48
CA ASN A 18 14.66 0.39 -9.41
C ASN A 18 13.17 0.68 -9.09
N LEU A 19 12.33 0.79 -10.12
CA LEU A 19 10.88 0.94 -9.96
C LEU A 19 10.25 -0.27 -9.26
N LEU A 20 10.62 -1.49 -9.66
CA LEU A 20 10.10 -2.71 -9.04
C LEU A 20 10.53 -2.82 -7.58
N TYR A 21 11.79 -2.51 -7.27
CA TYR A 21 12.30 -2.48 -5.90
C TYR A 21 11.58 -1.42 -5.05
N ALA A 22 11.41 -0.21 -5.56
CA ALA A 22 10.70 0.85 -4.86
C ALA A 22 9.24 0.47 -4.57
N ALA A 23 8.54 -0.13 -5.55
CA ALA A 23 7.18 -0.61 -5.38
C ALA A 23 7.07 -1.74 -4.34
N ALA A 24 7.96 -2.72 -4.42
CA ALA A 24 7.99 -3.84 -3.47
C ALA A 24 8.28 -3.35 -2.05
N TYR A 25 9.30 -2.49 -1.88
CA TYR A 25 9.69 -1.96 -0.59
C TYR A 25 8.60 -1.08 0.02
N ALA A 26 8.01 -0.17 -0.77
CA ALA A 26 6.87 0.61 -0.32
C ALA A 26 5.68 -0.29 0.06
N GLY A 27 5.48 -1.39 -0.65
CA GLY A 27 4.49 -2.40 -0.32
C GLY A 27 4.70 -3.02 1.07
N PHE A 28 5.94 -3.40 1.39
CA PHE A 28 6.31 -3.90 2.72
C PHE A 28 6.19 -2.84 3.81
N VAL A 29 6.60 -1.60 3.54
CA VAL A 29 6.43 -0.47 4.47
C VAL A 29 4.94 -0.25 4.76
N GLY A 30 4.12 -0.18 3.71
CA GLY A 30 2.69 0.08 3.85
C GLY A 30 1.99 -1.03 4.63
N SER A 31 2.13 -2.28 4.17
CA SER A 31 1.53 -3.43 4.84
C SER A 31 2.03 -3.64 6.27
N GLY A 32 3.31 -3.42 6.53
CA GLY A 32 3.90 -3.53 7.88
C GLY A 32 3.36 -2.47 8.85
N VAL A 33 3.29 -1.20 8.43
CA VAL A 33 2.75 -0.11 9.26
C VAL A 33 1.28 -0.35 9.58
N LEU A 34 0.48 -0.75 8.58
CA LEU A 34 -0.94 -1.04 8.78
C LEU A 34 -1.13 -2.25 9.72
N ALA A 35 -0.33 -3.30 9.56
CA ALA A 35 -0.37 -4.48 10.42
C ALA A 35 0.01 -4.14 11.87
N MET A 36 1.04 -3.33 12.09
CA MET A 36 1.43 -2.86 13.43
C MET A 36 0.34 -2.01 14.07
N PHE A 37 -0.29 -1.12 13.30
CA PHE A 37 -1.39 -0.29 13.79
C PHE A 37 -2.56 -1.14 14.30
N PHE A 38 -3.05 -2.08 13.48
CA PHE A 38 -4.16 -2.94 13.88
C PHE A 38 -3.77 -3.93 14.97
N LEU A 39 -2.56 -4.47 14.96
CA LEU A 39 -2.08 -5.30 16.05
C LEU A 39 -2.11 -4.55 17.40
N LEU A 40 -1.60 -3.31 17.42
CA LEU A 40 -1.62 -2.48 18.62
C LEU A 40 -3.06 -2.20 19.07
N ARG A 41 -3.90 -1.71 18.16
CA ARG A 41 -5.32 -1.42 18.45
C ARG A 41 -6.05 -2.64 18.99
N ASP A 42 -5.94 -3.76 18.31
CA ASP A 42 -6.65 -4.99 18.64
C ASP A 42 -6.17 -5.56 19.98
N SER A 43 -4.88 -5.43 20.28
CA SER A 43 -4.32 -5.78 21.59
C SER A 43 -4.86 -4.89 22.70
N LEU A 44 -5.00 -3.58 22.45
CA LEU A 44 -5.60 -2.64 23.41
C LEU A 44 -7.08 -2.93 23.68
N LEU A 45 -7.78 -3.53 22.72
CA LEU A 45 -9.18 -3.95 22.85
C LEU A 45 -9.34 -5.38 23.41
N GLY A 46 -8.22 -6.07 23.72
CA GLY A 46 -8.22 -7.40 24.34
C GLY A 46 -8.32 -8.57 23.35
N SER A 47 -8.30 -8.32 22.05
CA SER A 47 -8.46 -9.34 21.01
C SER A 47 -7.39 -9.19 19.91
N PRO A 48 -6.10 -9.49 20.20
CA PRO A 48 -5.02 -9.33 19.22
C PRO A 48 -5.32 -10.06 17.90
N LEU A 49 -5.02 -9.42 16.75
CA LEU A 49 -5.24 -9.97 15.41
C LEU A 49 -6.71 -10.17 14.99
N LEU A 50 -7.66 -9.60 15.74
CA LEU A 50 -9.08 -9.66 15.38
C LEU A 50 -9.34 -9.03 14.01
N THR A 51 -8.85 -7.83 13.76
CA THR A 51 -9.07 -7.11 12.50
C THR A 51 -8.57 -7.90 11.30
N PRO A 52 -7.29 -8.34 11.21
CA PRO A 52 -6.84 -9.14 10.07
C PRO A 52 -7.59 -10.48 9.93
N SER A 53 -8.04 -11.09 11.05
CA SER A 53 -8.90 -12.29 10.99
C SER A 53 -10.26 -11.99 10.36
N ILE A 54 -10.90 -10.87 10.71
CA ILE A 54 -12.16 -10.41 10.11
C ILE A 54 -11.99 -10.15 8.62
N LEU A 55 -10.91 -9.47 8.20
CA LEU A 55 -10.65 -9.23 6.78
C LEU A 55 -10.41 -10.52 6.00
N GLY A 56 -9.65 -11.47 6.56
CA GLY A 56 -9.43 -12.77 5.91
C GLY A 56 -10.74 -13.56 5.77
N ALA A 57 -11.60 -13.53 6.78
CA ALA A 57 -12.93 -14.12 6.70
C ALA A 57 -13.83 -13.41 5.67
N ALA A 58 -13.73 -12.08 5.54
CA ALA A 58 -14.47 -11.32 4.53
C ALA A 58 -14.06 -11.70 3.09
N LEU A 59 -12.77 -11.98 2.87
CA LEU A 59 -12.24 -12.33 1.55
C LEU A 59 -12.46 -13.79 1.15
N PHE A 60 -12.36 -14.71 2.12
CA PHE A 60 -12.23 -16.14 1.84
C PHE A 60 -13.23 -17.02 2.62
N GLY A 61 -14.00 -16.43 3.53
CA GLY A 61 -14.98 -17.15 4.35
C GLY A 61 -16.31 -17.39 3.64
N PRO A 62 -17.11 -18.38 4.10
CA PRO A 62 -18.37 -18.78 3.46
C PRO A 62 -19.58 -17.85 3.72
N GLY A 63 -19.40 -16.62 4.20
CA GLY A 63 -20.49 -15.68 4.49
C GLY A 63 -20.04 -14.45 5.29
N ALA A 64 -20.81 -13.37 5.22
CA ALA A 64 -20.46 -12.03 5.70
C ALA A 64 -19.81 -12.02 7.10
N SER A 65 -18.78 -11.18 7.22
CA SER A 65 -17.90 -10.99 8.37
C SER A 65 -18.60 -11.07 9.73
N ASN A 66 -18.60 -12.24 10.36
CA ASN A 66 -18.98 -12.36 11.75
C ASN A 66 -17.79 -11.93 12.62
N ALA A 67 -17.82 -10.70 13.13
CA ALA A 67 -16.83 -10.20 14.09
C ALA A 67 -16.77 -11.04 15.38
N ASP A 68 -17.81 -11.85 15.63
CA ASP A 68 -17.92 -12.80 16.75
C ASP A 68 -17.28 -14.17 16.48
N ALA A 69 -16.74 -14.41 15.28
CA ALA A 69 -16.03 -15.64 14.97
C ALA A 69 -14.66 -15.65 15.67
N ALA A 70 -14.27 -16.81 16.21
CA ALA A 70 -12.96 -17.01 16.84
C ALA A 70 -11.82 -16.57 15.91
N ILE A 71 -10.79 -15.92 16.49
CA ILE A 71 -9.61 -15.46 15.76
C ILE A 71 -8.95 -16.65 15.06
N ARG A 72 -8.75 -16.53 13.75
CA ARG A 72 -8.23 -17.58 12.88
C ARG A 72 -6.93 -17.14 12.23
N ILE A 73 -5.83 -17.78 12.62
CA ILE A 73 -4.48 -17.43 12.17
C ILE A 73 -4.29 -17.65 10.66
N ASP A 74 -4.99 -18.63 10.09
CA ASP A 74 -5.00 -18.85 8.65
C ASP A 74 -5.65 -17.69 7.88
N TRP A 75 -6.73 -17.11 8.42
CA TRP A 75 -7.33 -15.88 7.87
C TRP A 75 -6.43 -14.67 8.03
N VAL A 76 -5.75 -14.54 9.17
CA VAL A 76 -4.75 -13.49 9.39
C VAL A 76 -3.64 -13.57 8.34
N ALA A 77 -3.08 -14.76 8.11
CA ALA A 77 -2.00 -14.96 7.14
C ALA A 77 -2.43 -14.63 5.71
N LEU A 78 -3.62 -15.11 5.30
CA LEU A 78 -4.17 -14.82 3.97
C LEU A 78 -4.45 -13.33 3.79
N ALA A 79 -5.05 -12.67 4.80
CA ALA A 79 -5.25 -11.24 4.78
C ALA A 79 -3.92 -10.49 4.67
N SER A 80 -2.90 -10.84 5.46
CA SER A 80 -1.58 -10.22 5.39
C SER A 80 -0.94 -10.35 4.00
N LEU A 81 -1.05 -11.53 3.36
CA LEU A 81 -0.53 -11.73 2.01
C LEU A 81 -1.24 -10.83 1.00
N VAL A 82 -2.58 -10.76 1.06
CA VAL A 82 -3.37 -9.87 0.21
C VAL A 82 -2.96 -8.41 0.41
N HIS A 83 -2.71 -7.98 1.65
CA HIS A 83 -2.25 -6.61 1.91
C HIS A 83 -0.88 -6.36 1.28
N VAL A 84 0.11 -7.23 1.46
CA VAL A 84 1.43 -7.06 0.81
C VAL A 84 1.25 -6.91 -0.71
N THR A 85 0.45 -7.78 -1.34
CA THR A 85 0.19 -7.71 -2.78
C THR A 85 -0.51 -6.41 -3.20
N LEU A 86 -1.56 -5.99 -2.50
CA LEU A 86 -2.29 -4.76 -2.79
C LEU A 86 -1.42 -3.52 -2.60
N PHE A 87 -0.65 -3.46 -1.51
CA PHE A 87 0.23 -2.34 -1.22
C PHE A 87 1.39 -2.25 -2.21
N THR A 88 1.96 -3.37 -2.66
CA THR A 88 2.93 -3.37 -3.77
C THR A 88 2.29 -2.91 -5.08
N GLY A 89 1.08 -3.39 -5.40
CA GLY A 89 0.35 -3.02 -6.61
C GLY A 89 -0.03 -1.54 -6.64
N VAL A 90 -0.49 -0.98 -5.52
CA VAL A 90 -0.76 0.46 -5.34
C VAL A 90 0.54 1.26 -5.32
N GLY A 91 1.59 0.72 -4.71
CA GLY A 91 2.90 1.35 -4.66
C GLY A 91 3.50 1.59 -6.05
N ALA A 92 3.37 0.64 -6.98
CA ALA A 92 3.99 0.72 -8.29
C ALA A 92 3.62 2.00 -9.10
N PRO A 93 2.33 2.38 -9.25
CA PRO A 93 1.96 3.66 -9.84
C PRO A 93 2.59 4.87 -9.14
N PHE A 94 2.64 4.89 -7.80
CA PHE A 94 3.24 6.01 -7.06
C PHE A 94 4.76 6.06 -7.20
N ALA A 95 5.42 4.90 -7.27
CA ALA A 95 6.84 4.80 -7.60
C ALA A 95 7.12 5.35 -9.01
N TYR A 96 6.20 5.18 -9.96
CA TYR A 96 6.32 5.81 -11.28
C TYR A 96 6.03 7.32 -11.26
N LEU A 97 5.00 7.75 -10.51
CA LEU A 97 4.55 9.14 -10.46
C LEU A 97 5.55 10.06 -9.76
N VAL A 98 6.20 9.59 -8.68
CA VAL A 98 7.21 10.39 -7.96
C VAL A 98 8.39 10.78 -8.87
N HIS A 99 8.67 10.00 -9.92
CA HIS A 99 9.72 10.35 -10.87
C HIS A 99 9.35 11.51 -11.81
N ARG A 100 8.05 11.65 -12.13
CA ARG A 100 7.55 12.56 -13.18
C ARG A 100 6.82 13.79 -12.65
N VAL A 101 6.34 13.74 -11.42
CA VAL A 101 5.51 14.79 -10.85
C VAL A 101 6.27 15.46 -9.72
N GLU A 102 6.94 16.56 -10.05
CA GLU A 102 7.76 17.36 -9.12
C GLU A 102 7.03 17.68 -7.80
N PRO A 103 5.76 18.12 -7.79
CA PRO A 103 5.04 18.33 -6.53
C PRO A 103 4.91 17.08 -5.62
N LEU A 104 4.87 15.86 -6.20
CA LEU A 104 4.81 14.62 -5.43
C LEU A 104 6.18 14.21 -4.88
N ARG A 105 7.26 14.59 -5.56
CA ARG A 105 8.64 14.36 -5.10
C ARG A 105 8.98 15.28 -3.94
N ASP A 106 8.58 16.53 -4.01
CA ASP A 106 9.02 17.55 -3.05
C ASP A 106 8.10 17.67 -1.83
N SER A 107 6.88 17.12 -1.92
CA SER A 107 5.86 17.23 -0.86
C SER A 107 5.42 15.87 -0.34
N VAL A 108 5.91 15.53 0.86
CA VAL A 108 5.41 14.39 1.65
C VAL A 108 3.90 14.52 1.86
N VAL A 109 3.39 15.73 2.06
CA VAL A 109 1.95 15.97 2.30
C VAL A 109 1.13 15.60 1.07
N MET A 110 1.54 16.05 -0.12
CA MET A 110 0.80 15.79 -1.36
C MET A 110 0.84 14.30 -1.72
N MET A 111 2.01 13.67 -1.57
CA MET A 111 2.17 12.22 -1.74
C MET A 111 1.31 11.43 -0.75
N SER A 112 1.30 11.84 0.53
CA SER A 112 0.48 11.21 1.57
C SER A 112 -1.01 11.34 1.25
N LEU A 113 -1.46 12.52 0.80
CA LEU A 113 -2.87 12.73 0.46
C LEU A 113 -3.30 11.89 -0.74
N GLY A 114 -2.44 11.78 -1.77
CA GLY A 114 -2.70 10.92 -2.92
C GLY A 114 -2.82 9.45 -2.54
N LEU A 115 -1.84 8.93 -1.77
CA LEU A 115 -1.88 7.56 -1.26
C LEU A 115 -3.08 7.32 -0.36
N PHE A 116 -3.36 8.24 0.57
CA PHE A 116 -4.50 8.16 1.47
C PHE A 116 -5.83 8.10 0.71
N ALA A 117 -5.99 8.94 -0.33
CA ALA A 117 -7.18 8.93 -1.17
C ALA A 117 -7.35 7.59 -1.89
N VAL A 118 -6.28 7.04 -2.48
CA VAL A 118 -6.34 5.74 -3.18
C VAL A 118 -6.65 4.60 -2.22
N LEU A 119 -6.01 4.56 -1.04
CA LEU A 119 -6.29 3.56 -0.01
C LEU A 119 -7.73 3.68 0.53
N GLY A 120 -8.20 4.92 0.73
CA GLY A 120 -9.57 5.23 1.14
C GLY A 120 -10.62 4.79 0.12
N ILE A 121 -10.41 5.11 -1.16
CA ILE A 121 -11.28 4.66 -2.25
C ILE A 121 -11.28 3.13 -2.33
N GLY A 122 -10.12 2.49 -2.20
CA GLY A 122 -9.97 1.04 -2.21
C GLY A 122 -10.82 0.36 -1.13
N ILE A 123 -10.70 0.81 0.12
CA ILE A 123 -11.43 0.20 1.24
C ILE A 123 -12.94 0.50 1.19
N VAL A 124 -13.34 1.71 0.77
CA VAL A 124 -14.75 2.07 0.58
C VAL A 124 -15.38 1.25 -0.56
N SER A 125 -14.64 1.06 -1.66
CA SER A 125 -15.11 0.23 -2.78
C SER A 125 -15.20 -1.25 -2.38
N PHE A 126 -14.23 -1.75 -1.61
CA PHE A 126 -14.26 -3.11 -1.10
C PHE A 126 -15.46 -3.38 -0.19
N ASP A 127 -15.76 -2.45 0.73
CA ASP A 127 -16.97 -2.50 1.55
C ASP A 127 -18.23 -2.53 0.70
N ALA A 128 -18.38 -1.57 -0.23
CA ALA A 128 -19.59 -1.45 -1.03
C ALA A 128 -19.82 -2.64 -1.99
N LEU A 129 -18.75 -3.23 -2.53
CA LEU A 129 -18.84 -4.19 -3.64
C LEU A 129 -18.59 -5.64 -3.20
N VAL A 130 -17.84 -5.88 -2.12
CA VAL A 130 -17.39 -7.22 -1.73
C VAL A 130 -17.94 -7.63 -0.38
N THR A 131 -17.85 -6.77 0.64
CA THR A 131 -18.32 -7.11 1.99
C THR A 131 -19.02 -5.91 2.63
N PRO A 132 -20.32 -5.69 2.33
CA PRO A 132 -21.07 -4.58 2.88
C PRO A 132 -21.10 -4.61 4.41
N GLY A 133 -20.72 -3.50 5.05
CA GLY A 133 -20.72 -3.34 6.51
C GLY A 133 -19.39 -3.67 7.20
N LEU A 134 -18.35 -4.02 6.45
CA LEU A 134 -17.00 -4.25 6.96
C LEU A 134 -16.41 -2.99 7.62
N LEU A 135 -16.62 -1.80 7.03
CA LEU A 135 -16.12 -0.55 7.60
C LEU A 135 -16.75 -0.27 8.96
N ALA A 136 -18.06 -0.54 9.07
CA ALA A 136 -18.80 -0.36 10.29
C ALA A 136 -18.36 -1.37 11.37
N SER A 137 -18.06 -2.62 10.99
CA SER A 137 -17.64 -3.66 11.94
C SER A 137 -16.24 -3.43 12.51
N ILE A 138 -15.29 -2.95 11.69
CA ILE A 138 -13.93 -2.65 12.15
C ILE A 138 -13.90 -1.31 12.91
N GLY A 139 -14.67 -0.32 12.45
CA GLY A 139 -14.68 1.03 13.00
C GLY A 139 -14.08 2.04 12.01
N PRO A 140 -14.88 2.95 11.43
CA PRO A 140 -14.44 3.87 10.38
C PRO A 140 -13.25 4.75 10.78
N LEU A 141 -13.24 5.23 12.03
CA LEU A 141 -12.13 6.05 12.53
C LEU A 141 -10.81 5.28 12.59
N SER A 142 -10.86 4.00 12.93
CA SER A 142 -9.66 3.15 12.99
C SER A 142 -9.08 2.92 11.60
N ILE A 143 -9.94 2.68 10.61
CA ILE A 143 -9.54 2.56 9.21
C ILE A 143 -8.93 3.88 8.70
N LEU A 144 -9.57 5.01 9.00
CA LEU A 144 -9.07 6.33 8.64
C LEU A 144 -7.65 6.57 9.17
N LEU A 145 -7.43 6.32 10.46
CA LEU A 145 -6.13 6.53 11.13
C LEU A 145 -5.07 5.57 10.60
N GLY A 146 -5.42 4.28 10.44
CA GLY A 146 -4.52 3.27 9.88
C GLY A 146 -4.08 3.63 8.46
N ASN A 147 -5.01 4.05 7.61
CA ASN A 147 -4.70 4.47 6.24
C ASN A 147 -3.87 5.75 6.20
N ALA A 148 -4.18 6.74 7.04
CA ALA A 148 -3.42 7.99 7.09
C ALA A 148 -1.97 7.75 7.54
N LEU A 149 -1.76 6.92 8.57
CA LEU A 149 -0.44 6.54 9.05
C LEU A 149 0.35 5.79 7.96
N THR A 150 -0.31 4.84 7.30
CA THR A 150 0.30 4.02 6.26
C THR A 150 0.68 4.85 5.03
N ALA A 151 -0.23 5.70 4.55
CA ALA A 151 0.03 6.61 3.45
C ALA A 151 1.20 7.56 3.77
N SER A 152 1.25 8.08 4.99
CA SER A 152 2.35 8.95 5.45
C SER A 152 3.68 8.22 5.46
N ALA A 153 3.72 6.98 5.95
CA ALA A 153 4.95 6.18 5.98
C ALA A 153 5.48 5.88 4.58
N MET A 154 4.60 5.49 3.65
CA MET A 154 4.97 5.25 2.26
C MET A 154 5.41 6.55 1.55
N ALA A 155 4.73 7.67 1.82
CA ALA A 155 5.10 8.97 1.27
C ALA A 155 6.49 9.42 1.73
N VAL A 156 6.78 9.30 3.03
CA VAL A 156 8.11 9.58 3.59
C VAL A 156 9.16 8.68 2.96
N PHE A 157 8.87 7.40 2.75
CA PHE A 157 9.78 6.49 2.05
C PHE A 157 10.08 6.99 0.63
N TYR A 158 9.05 7.27 -0.18
CA TYR A 158 9.24 7.71 -1.56
C TYR A 158 10.01 9.02 -1.67
N VAL A 159 9.60 10.05 -0.92
CA VAL A 159 10.27 11.36 -0.98
C VAL A 159 11.74 11.24 -0.60
N ARG A 160 12.07 10.39 0.40
CA ARG A 160 13.48 10.18 0.79
C ARG A 160 14.26 9.32 -0.20
N ALA A 161 13.64 8.29 -0.77
CA ALA A 161 14.28 7.42 -1.75
C ALA A 161 14.62 8.16 -3.06
N PHE A 162 13.86 9.20 -3.39
CA PHE A 162 13.96 9.95 -4.64
C PHE A 162 14.45 11.39 -4.48
N ALA A 163 14.95 11.79 -3.31
CA ALA A 163 15.39 13.17 -3.04
C ALA A 163 16.59 13.60 -3.92
N ASP A 164 17.49 12.67 -4.25
CA ASP A 164 18.76 12.98 -4.93
C ASP A 164 18.74 12.69 -6.44
N GLU A 165 17.63 12.17 -6.98
CA GLU A 165 17.56 11.84 -8.40
C GLU A 165 17.19 13.07 -9.24
N PRO A 166 18.02 13.47 -10.22
CA PRO A 166 17.70 14.57 -11.12
C PRO A 166 16.44 14.24 -11.92
N VAL A 167 15.51 15.20 -11.99
CA VAL A 167 14.31 15.09 -12.83
C VAL A 167 14.78 14.84 -14.27
N PRO A 168 14.36 13.74 -14.92
CA PRO A 168 14.72 13.51 -16.31
C PRO A 168 14.24 14.70 -17.12
N ALA A 169 15.17 15.43 -17.76
CA ALA A 169 14.81 16.48 -18.69
C ALA A 169 13.84 15.86 -19.71
N GLU A 170 12.67 16.47 -19.92
CA GLU A 170 11.78 16.06 -21.00
C GLU A 170 12.63 15.99 -22.27
N VAL A 171 12.82 14.78 -22.80
CA VAL A 171 13.40 14.61 -24.12
C VAL A 171 12.46 15.36 -25.05
N GLY A 172 12.95 16.47 -25.59
CA GLY A 172 12.17 17.48 -26.27
C GLY A 172 11.16 16.91 -27.25
N ARG A 173 9.97 17.50 -27.25
CA ARG A 173 9.05 17.44 -28.39
C ARG A 173 9.64 18.16 -29.59
#